data_AF-F8L2Z9-F1
#
_entry.id   AF-F8L2Z9-F1
#
_cell.length_a   1.000
_cell.length_b   1.000
_cell.length_c   1.000
_cell.angle_alpha   90.00
_cell.angle_beta   90.00
_cell.angle_gamma   90.00
#
_symmetry.space_group_name_H-M   'P 1'
#
loop_
_entity.id
_entity.type
_entity.pdbx_description
1 polymer ?
#
loop_
_entity_poly.entity_id
_entity_poly.type
_entity_poly.pdbx_seq_one_letter_code
_entity_poly.pdbx_strand_id
1 'polypeptide(L)'
;MKHIKYFKQQAKKLFKDYNTKTPYIDQIDRQSYYNYTPKYFDINGILFDYDCDEDNFSLMNAQHVISLMAGFRKWTDLIKASETELELAKELFDNQDLIDIEDWNSYIIRVESDNKITLDPKEKLDIFKLVFLNERSSFENPFGGYRIKRN
;
A
#
# COMPACT_ATOMS: atom_id res chain seq x y z
N MET A 1 10.88 -6.02 14.78
CA MET A 1 9.63 -5.71 15.57
C MET A 1 9.07 -4.30 15.33
N LYS A 2 9.92 -3.28 15.09
CA LYS A 2 9.49 -1.89 14.87
C LYS A 2 8.58 -1.75 13.64
N HIS A 3 8.91 -2.43 12.55
CA HIS A 3 8.12 -2.42 11.32
C HIS A 3 6.74 -3.08 11.46
N ILE A 4 6.63 -4.21 12.18
CA ILE A 4 5.31 -4.82 12.47
C ILE A 4 4.41 -3.84 13.24
N LYS A 5 4.96 -3.12 14.23
CA LYS A 5 4.21 -2.08 14.96
C LYS A 5 3.78 -0.95 14.04
N TYR A 6 4.65 -0.54 13.10
CA TYR A 6 4.33 0.43 12.07
C TYR A 6 3.14 -0.02 11.22
N PHE A 7 3.15 -1.23 10.64
CA PHE A 7 2.06 -1.72 9.79
C PHE A 7 0.75 -1.90 10.57
N LYS A 8 0.81 -2.36 11.82
CA LYS A 8 -0.37 -2.39 12.72
C LYS A 8 -0.95 -0.99 12.91
N GLN A 9 -0.11 0.04 12.99
CA GLN A 9 -0.57 1.42 13.09
C GLN A 9 -1.19 1.91 11.78
N GLN A 10 -0.64 1.55 10.63
CA GLN A 10 -1.23 1.91 9.33
C GLN A 10 -2.62 1.27 9.15
N ALA A 11 -2.79 -0.01 9.48
CA ALA A 11 -4.09 -0.68 9.44
C ALA A 11 -5.13 0.01 10.35
N LYS A 12 -4.72 0.45 11.55
CA LYS A 12 -5.60 1.22 12.44
C LYS A 12 -5.98 2.59 11.88
N LYS A 13 -5.06 3.26 11.19
CA LYS A 13 -5.34 4.55 10.54
C LYS A 13 -6.29 4.38 9.35
N LEU A 14 -6.07 3.37 8.51
CA LEU A 14 -6.95 3.01 7.41
C LEU A 14 -8.37 2.74 7.93
N PHE A 15 -8.49 1.85 8.93
CA PHE A 15 -9.78 1.55 9.53
C PHE A 15 -10.42 2.79 10.20
N LYS A 16 -9.63 3.68 10.79
CA LYS A 16 -10.14 4.93 11.35
C LYS A 16 -10.73 5.85 10.27
N ASP A 17 -10.06 5.97 9.14
CA ASP A 17 -10.54 6.77 8.01
C ASP A 17 -11.78 6.16 7.38
N TYR A 18 -11.83 4.84 7.21
CA TYR A 18 -13.04 4.13 6.79
C TYR A 18 -14.22 4.43 7.74
N ASN A 19 -14.01 4.47 9.05
CA ASN A 19 -15.08 4.79 10.01
C ASN A 19 -15.59 6.24 9.96
N THR A 20 -15.04 7.10 9.08
CA THR A 20 -15.64 8.40 8.77
C THR A 20 -16.82 8.32 7.79
N LYS A 21 -17.18 7.09 7.38
CA LYS A 21 -18.31 6.73 6.52
C LYS A 21 -19.58 7.49 6.89
N THR A 22 -20.13 8.24 5.94
CA THR A 22 -21.42 8.94 6.05
C THR A 22 -22.29 8.61 4.84
N PRO A 23 -23.51 8.09 5.02
CA PRO A 23 -24.38 7.76 3.91
C PRO A 23 -24.92 9.02 3.24
N TYR A 24 -25.09 8.98 1.93
CA TYR A 24 -25.84 9.97 1.16
C TYR A 24 -26.64 9.28 0.05
N ILE A 25 -27.66 9.95 -0.45
CA ILE A 25 -28.44 9.50 -1.60
C ILE A 25 -27.92 10.24 -2.83
N ASP A 26 -27.47 9.52 -3.84
CA ASP A 26 -27.07 10.13 -5.10
C ASP A 26 -28.30 10.68 -5.84
N GLN A 27 -28.15 11.86 -6.45
CA GLN A 27 -29.27 12.56 -7.07
C GLN A 27 -29.60 12.04 -8.48
N ILE A 28 -28.68 11.33 -9.12
CA ILE A 28 -28.81 10.82 -10.49
C ILE A 28 -29.55 9.49 -10.48
N ASP A 29 -29.11 8.52 -9.68
CA ASP A 29 -29.69 7.16 -9.66
C ASP A 29 -30.54 6.84 -8.43
N ARG A 30 -30.57 7.75 -7.44
CA ARG A 30 -31.33 7.62 -6.18
C ARG A 30 -30.88 6.44 -5.30
N GLN A 31 -29.67 5.92 -5.50
CA GLN A 31 -29.09 4.89 -4.66
C GLN A 31 -28.36 5.49 -3.46
N SER A 32 -28.15 4.66 -2.43
CA SER A 32 -27.39 5.05 -1.24
C SER A 32 -25.91 4.75 -1.47
N TYR A 33 -25.08 5.76 -1.26
CA TYR A 33 -23.62 5.68 -1.32
C TYR A 33 -23.00 6.24 -0.05
N TYR A 34 -21.67 6.19 0.03
CA TYR A 34 -20.93 6.68 1.18
C TYR A 34 -19.94 7.77 0.80
N ASN A 35 -19.88 8.78 1.66
CA ASN A 35 -18.82 9.78 1.68
C ASN A 35 -17.88 9.49 2.85
N TYR A 36 -16.61 9.80 2.65
CA TYR A 36 -15.56 9.68 3.65
C TYR A 36 -14.89 11.04 3.86
N THR A 37 -14.46 11.30 5.09
CA THR A 37 -13.61 12.46 5.44
C THR A 37 -12.25 11.96 5.93
N PRO A 38 -11.45 11.29 5.08
CA PRO A 38 -10.24 10.62 5.53
C PRO A 38 -9.11 11.59 5.84
N LYS A 39 -8.19 11.17 6.72
CA LYS A 39 -7.02 11.96 7.13
C LYS A 39 -5.68 11.37 6.67
N TYR A 40 -5.63 10.08 6.40
CA TYR A 40 -4.42 9.32 6.17
C TYR A 40 -4.42 8.61 4.81
N PHE A 41 -5.57 8.13 4.34
CA PHE A 41 -5.67 7.32 3.12
C PHE A 41 -6.82 7.75 2.21
N ASP A 42 -6.62 7.60 0.90
CA ASP A 42 -7.72 7.62 -0.07
C ASP A 42 -8.56 6.35 0.09
N ILE A 43 -9.67 6.46 0.81
CA ILE A 43 -10.55 5.33 1.11
C ILE A 43 -11.28 4.85 -0.14
N ASN A 44 -11.74 5.75 -1.00
CA ASN A 44 -12.50 5.37 -2.18
C ASN A 44 -11.62 4.56 -3.14
N GLY A 45 -10.39 5.05 -3.41
CA GLY A 45 -9.42 4.32 -4.23
C GLY A 45 -9.10 2.95 -3.63
N ILE A 46 -8.81 2.88 -2.33
CA ILE A 46 -8.50 1.60 -1.68
C ILE A 46 -9.66 0.60 -1.76
N LEU A 47 -10.89 1.02 -1.45
CA LEU A 47 -12.02 0.10 -1.44
C LEU A 47 -12.30 -0.46 -2.84
N PHE A 48 -12.15 0.39 -3.86
CA PHE A 48 -12.33 0.00 -5.26
C PHE A 48 -11.21 -0.93 -5.74
N ASP A 49 -9.95 -0.53 -5.61
CA ASP A 49 -8.81 -1.26 -6.18
C ASP A 49 -8.55 -2.60 -5.48
N TYR A 50 -8.90 -2.72 -4.20
CA TYR A 50 -8.76 -3.96 -3.44
C TYR A 50 -10.07 -4.76 -3.32
N ASP A 51 -11.09 -4.44 -4.12
CA ASP A 51 -12.39 -5.13 -4.19
C ASP A 51 -12.97 -5.40 -2.78
N CYS A 52 -13.00 -4.36 -1.97
CA CYS A 52 -13.42 -4.45 -0.59
C CYS A 52 -14.95 -4.40 -0.47
N ASP A 53 -15.52 -5.26 0.37
CA ASP A 53 -16.91 -5.13 0.82
C ASP A 53 -17.03 -3.87 1.68
N GLU A 54 -17.49 -2.78 1.06
CA GLU A 54 -17.64 -1.46 1.69
C GLU A 54 -18.62 -1.50 2.87
N ASP A 55 -19.57 -2.43 2.92
CA ASP A 55 -20.53 -2.56 4.02
C ASP A 55 -20.03 -3.42 5.17
N ASN A 56 -19.05 -4.28 4.91
CA ASN A 56 -18.47 -5.19 5.89
C ASN A 56 -16.95 -5.06 6.03
N PHE A 57 -16.44 -3.83 6.02
CA PHE A 57 -15.02 -3.58 6.19
C PHE A 57 -14.61 -3.53 7.67
N SER A 58 -13.83 -4.52 8.12
CA SER A 58 -13.33 -4.62 9.49
C SER A 58 -11.86 -4.21 9.63
N LEU A 59 -11.36 -4.11 10.87
CA LEU A 59 -9.92 -3.93 11.12
C LEU A 59 -9.07 -5.08 10.55
N MET A 60 -9.61 -6.30 10.46
CA MET A 60 -8.90 -7.42 9.86
C MET A 60 -8.79 -7.25 8.34
N ASN A 61 -9.83 -6.73 7.67
CA ASN A 61 -9.77 -6.35 6.26
C ASN A 61 -8.72 -5.26 6.05
N ALA A 62 -8.72 -4.23 6.90
CA ALA A 62 -7.69 -3.18 6.84
C ALA A 62 -6.26 -3.74 7.00
N GLN A 63 -6.04 -4.71 7.89
CA GLN A 63 -4.74 -5.38 8.01
C GLN A 63 -4.37 -6.15 6.73
N HIS A 64 -5.35 -6.82 6.12
CA HIS A 64 -5.13 -7.55 4.88
C HIS A 64 -4.76 -6.61 3.73
N VAL A 65 -5.52 -5.54 3.52
CA VAL A 65 -5.24 -4.50 2.51
C VAL A 65 -3.84 -3.91 2.70
N ILE A 66 -3.47 -3.51 3.93
CA ILE A 66 -2.13 -3.00 4.21
C ILE A 66 -1.04 -4.02 3.88
N SER A 67 -1.29 -5.33 4.05
CA SER A 67 -0.33 -6.35 3.66
C SER A 67 -0.17 -6.46 2.14
N LEU A 68 -1.27 -6.34 1.38
CA LEU A 68 -1.24 -6.34 -0.09
C LEU A 68 -0.48 -5.12 -0.61
N MET A 69 -0.81 -3.93 -0.11
CA MET A 69 -0.12 -2.67 -0.42
C MET A 69 1.39 -2.73 -0.14
N ALA A 70 1.81 -3.57 0.82
CA ALA A 70 3.18 -3.74 1.24
C ALA A 70 3.90 -4.92 0.53
N GLY A 71 3.26 -5.57 -0.45
CA GLY A 71 3.86 -6.65 -1.24
C GLY A 71 3.67 -8.06 -0.71
N PHE A 72 2.83 -8.25 0.30
CA PHE A 72 2.54 -9.57 0.88
C PHE A 72 1.17 -10.06 0.46
N ARG A 73 1.00 -11.38 0.38
CA ARG A 73 -0.28 -12.00 0.02
C ARG A 73 -1.33 -11.90 1.13
N LYS A 74 -0.89 -11.84 2.38
CA LYS A 74 -1.76 -11.78 3.55
C LYS A 74 -1.00 -11.27 4.77
N TRP A 75 -1.76 -10.80 5.76
CA TRP A 75 -1.23 -10.26 7.00
C TRP A 75 -0.30 -11.22 7.75
N THR A 76 -0.60 -12.52 7.74
CA THR A 76 0.23 -13.53 8.41
C THR A 76 1.62 -13.66 7.81
N ASP A 77 1.77 -13.37 6.51
CA ASP A 77 3.05 -13.45 5.82
C ASP A 77 3.89 -12.24 6.22
N LEU A 78 3.29 -11.05 6.22
CA LEU A 78 3.92 -9.82 6.70
C LEU A 78 4.46 -9.96 8.13
N ILE A 79 3.68 -10.47 9.08
CA ILE A 79 4.15 -10.56 10.49
C ILE A 79 5.23 -11.63 10.71
N LYS A 80 5.42 -12.56 9.77
CA LYS A 80 6.45 -13.61 9.81
C LYS A 80 7.70 -13.26 8.99
N ALA A 81 7.63 -12.20 8.20
CA ALA A 81 8.72 -11.75 7.34
C ALA A 81 9.96 -11.35 8.17
N SER A 82 11.13 -11.49 7.55
CA SER A 82 12.40 -11.03 8.11
C SER A 82 12.41 -9.50 8.27
N GLU A 83 13.32 -8.99 9.11
CA GLU A 83 13.41 -7.54 9.32
C GLU A 83 13.78 -6.79 8.02
N THR A 84 14.58 -7.40 7.13
CA THR A 84 14.94 -6.82 5.82
C THR A 84 13.74 -6.76 4.87
N GLU A 85 12.94 -7.83 4.79
CA GLU A 85 11.69 -7.80 4.00
C GLU A 85 10.72 -6.76 4.54
N LEU A 86 10.60 -6.64 5.87
CA LEU A 86 9.78 -5.63 6.52
C LEU A 86 10.28 -4.19 6.30
N GLU A 87 11.59 -3.99 6.17
CA GLU A 87 12.18 -2.70 5.82
C GLU A 87 11.85 -2.34 4.37
N LEU A 88 12.09 -3.25 3.42
CA LEU A 88 11.71 -3.05 2.01
C LEU A 88 10.22 -2.77 1.85
N ALA A 89 9.37 -3.57 2.49
CA ALA A 89 7.93 -3.37 2.48
C ALA A 89 7.53 -1.99 3.01
N LYS A 90 8.22 -1.48 4.02
CA LYS A 90 7.95 -0.14 4.56
C LYS A 90 8.37 0.93 3.57
N GLU A 91 9.52 0.79 2.92
CA GLU A 91 9.99 1.75 1.92
C GLU A 91 9.07 1.78 0.68
N LEU A 92 8.62 0.63 0.19
CA LEU A 92 7.61 0.55 -0.87
C LEU A 92 6.28 1.19 -0.44
N PHE A 93 5.79 0.84 0.74
CA PHE A 93 4.54 1.40 1.26
C PHE A 93 4.61 2.91 1.48
N ASP A 94 5.76 3.43 1.92
CA ASP A 94 5.90 4.85 2.20
C ASP A 94 6.04 5.70 0.93
N ASN A 95 6.54 5.13 -0.16
CA ASN A 95 6.87 5.82 -1.41
C ASN A 95 6.08 5.28 -2.62
N GLN A 96 4.80 4.93 -2.41
CA GLN A 96 3.89 4.47 -3.47
C GLN A 96 3.71 5.48 -4.62
N ASP A 97 4.00 6.75 -4.34
CA ASP A 97 4.03 7.84 -5.31
C ASP A 97 5.22 7.79 -6.26
N LEU A 98 6.27 6.99 -5.98
CA LEU A 98 7.38 6.76 -6.89
C LEU A 98 7.13 5.53 -7.76
N ILE A 99 6.65 4.45 -7.14
CA ILE A 99 6.33 3.19 -7.79
C ILE A 99 5.35 2.42 -6.90
N ASP A 100 4.28 1.88 -7.49
CA ASP A 100 3.40 0.98 -6.76
C ASP A 100 3.99 -0.43 -6.64
N ILE A 101 3.27 -1.30 -5.94
CA ILE A 101 3.75 -2.64 -5.67
C ILE A 101 3.74 -3.57 -6.90
N GLU A 102 2.83 -3.35 -7.84
CA GLU A 102 2.73 -4.16 -9.06
C GLU A 102 3.85 -3.82 -10.03
N ASP A 103 4.10 -2.54 -10.23
CA ASP A 103 5.20 -2.03 -11.03
C ASP A 103 6.55 -2.39 -10.41
N TRP A 104 6.68 -2.33 -9.08
CA TRP A 104 7.88 -2.79 -8.38
C TRP A 104 8.14 -4.29 -8.64
N ASN A 105 7.11 -5.13 -8.52
CA ASN A 105 7.25 -6.56 -8.78
C ASN A 105 7.65 -6.81 -10.24
N SER A 106 7.05 -6.09 -11.19
CA SER A 106 7.39 -6.15 -12.61
C SER A 106 8.82 -5.71 -12.89
N TYR A 107 9.28 -4.64 -12.24
CA TYR A 107 10.65 -4.14 -12.31
C TYR A 107 11.64 -5.21 -11.83
N ILE A 108 11.39 -5.82 -10.67
CA ILE A 108 12.27 -6.88 -10.13
C ILE A 108 12.29 -8.11 -11.02
N ILE A 109 11.13 -8.57 -11.50
CA ILE A 109 11.05 -9.71 -12.44
C ILE A 109 11.91 -9.46 -13.67
N ARG A 110 11.85 -8.23 -14.23
CA ARG A 110 12.66 -7.85 -15.37
C ARG A 110 14.14 -7.84 -15.05
N VAL A 111 14.55 -7.25 -13.92
CA VAL A 111 15.97 -7.24 -13.49
C VAL A 111 16.49 -8.67 -13.31
N GLU A 112 15.75 -9.53 -12.63
CA GLU A 112 16.11 -10.94 -12.42
C GLU A 112 16.22 -11.69 -13.76
N SER A 113 15.26 -11.51 -14.67
CA SER A 113 15.23 -12.15 -15.99
C SER A 113 16.37 -11.68 -16.90
N ASP A 114 16.55 -10.37 -17.06
CA ASP A 114 17.54 -9.77 -17.95
C ASP A 114 18.97 -10.14 -17.54
N ASN A 115 19.21 -10.29 -16.22
CA ASN A 115 20.51 -10.65 -15.66
C ASN A 115 20.66 -12.14 -15.33
N LYS A 116 19.60 -12.94 -15.44
CA LYS A 116 19.56 -14.37 -15.08
C LYS A 116 20.01 -14.64 -13.63
N ILE A 117 19.55 -13.81 -12.71
CA ILE A 117 19.83 -13.91 -11.27
C ILE A 117 18.53 -14.04 -10.48
N THR A 118 18.64 -14.36 -9.20
CA THR A 118 17.54 -14.22 -8.23
C THR A 118 18.03 -13.32 -7.13
N LEU A 119 17.31 -12.23 -6.89
CA LEU A 119 17.70 -11.24 -5.90
C LEU A 119 17.16 -11.65 -4.53
N ASP A 120 18.01 -11.60 -3.52
CA ASP A 120 17.58 -11.75 -2.14
C ASP A 120 16.88 -10.46 -1.62
N PRO A 121 16.21 -10.50 -0.46
CA PRO A 121 15.53 -9.31 0.07
C PRO A 121 16.44 -8.11 0.32
N LYS A 122 17.72 -8.33 0.64
CA LYS A 122 18.69 -7.27 0.91
C LYS A 122 19.09 -6.59 -0.40
N GLU A 123 19.35 -7.36 -1.45
CA GLU A 123 19.63 -6.83 -2.79
C GLU A 123 18.44 -6.04 -3.35
N LYS A 124 17.22 -6.54 -3.17
CA LYS A 124 15.98 -5.84 -3.53
C LYS A 124 15.85 -4.49 -2.81
N LEU A 125 16.13 -4.46 -1.50
CA LEU A 125 16.14 -3.23 -0.72
C LEU A 125 17.20 -2.23 -1.20
N ASP A 126 18.40 -2.71 -1.51
CA ASP A 126 19.50 -1.86 -1.96
C ASP A 126 19.20 -1.27 -3.35
N ILE A 127 18.59 -2.05 -4.24
CA ILE A 127 18.08 -1.57 -5.53
C ILE A 127 17.01 -0.49 -5.33
N PHE A 128 16.04 -0.71 -4.45
CA PHE A 128 14.98 0.27 -4.20
C PHE A 128 15.57 1.63 -3.75
N LYS A 129 16.47 1.58 -2.77
CA LYS A 129 17.14 2.78 -2.25
C LYS A 129 17.99 3.49 -3.30
N LEU A 130 18.73 2.73 -4.12
CA LEU A 130 19.63 3.28 -5.13
C LEU A 130 18.89 3.90 -6.32
N VAL A 131 17.81 3.27 -6.76
CA VAL A 131 17.11 3.64 -8.00
C VAL A 131 15.97 4.63 -7.74
N PHE A 132 15.18 4.40 -6.69
CA PHE A 132 13.95 5.17 -6.46
C PHE A 132 14.12 6.28 -5.43
N LEU A 133 14.87 6.05 -4.34
CA LEU A 133 15.04 7.05 -3.28
C LEU A 133 16.22 8.00 -3.49
N ASN A 134 17.00 7.79 -4.55
CA ASN A 134 18.11 8.69 -4.88
C ASN A 134 17.57 10.04 -5.38
N GLU A 135 18.21 11.14 -4.99
CA GLU A 135 17.79 12.52 -5.32
C GLU A 135 17.69 12.82 -6.82
N ARG A 136 18.26 11.96 -7.68
CA ARG A 136 18.17 12.05 -9.15
C ARG A 136 17.06 11.17 -9.76
N SER A 137 16.27 10.48 -8.94
CA SER A 137 15.15 9.68 -9.40
C SER A 137 14.14 10.57 -10.14
N SER A 138 13.73 10.12 -11.33
CA SER A 138 12.65 10.74 -12.12
C SER A 138 11.39 9.88 -12.14
N PHE A 139 11.37 8.83 -11.29
CA PHE A 139 10.21 7.97 -11.14
C PHE A 139 9.10 8.73 -10.41
N GLU A 140 7.93 8.70 -11.00
CA GLU A 140 6.69 9.20 -10.42
C GLU A 140 5.60 8.23 -10.87
N ASN A 141 4.86 7.70 -9.91
CA ASN A 141 3.68 6.90 -10.20
C ASN A 141 2.60 7.84 -10.74
N PRO A 142 2.16 7.69 -12.00
CA PRO A 142 1.17 8.59 -12.60
C PRO A 142 -0.20 8.51 -11.92
N PHE A 143 -0.48 7.44 -11.18
CA PHE A 143 -1.70 7.27 -10.40
C PHE A 143 -1.53 7.72 -8.94
N GLY A 144 -0.31 8.08 -8.53
CA GLY A 144 0.04 8.44 -7.16
C GLY A 144 -0.02 7.25 -6.19
N GLY A 145 0.02 7.55 -4.90
CA GLY A 145 -0.16 6.56 -3.85
C GLY A 145 -1.45 6.79 -3.06
N TYR A 146 -1.95 5.75 -2.40
CA TYR A 146 -3.16 5.85 -1.57
C TYR A 146 -2.99 6.69 -0.30
N ARG A 147 -1.76 7.09 0.02
CA ARG A 147 -1.47 7.87 1.23
C ARG A 147 -1.70 9.35 0.97
N ILE A 148 -2.57 9.96 1.77
CA ILE A 148 -2.78 11.40 1.73
C ILE A 148 -1.55 12.09 2.34
N LYS A 149 -0.78 12.78 1.50
CA LYS A 149 0.30 13.66 1.95
C LYS A 149 -0.31 14.89 2.61
N ARG A 150 0.18 15.25 3.81
CA ARG A 150 -0.17 16.54 4.40
C ARG A 150 0.68 17.61 3.72
N ASN A 151 0.01 18.56 3.07
CA ASN A 151 0.62 19.83 2.69
C ASN A 151 1.07 20.61 3.92
#